data_AF-A0A7M1KRG0-F1
#
_entry.id   AF-A0A7M1KRG0-F1
#
_cell.length_a   1.000
_cell.length_b   1.000
_cell.length_c   1.000
_cell.angle_alpha   90.00
_cell.angle_beta   90.00
_cell.angle_gamma   90.00
#
_symmetry.space_group_name_H-M   'P 1'
#
loop_
_entity.id
_entity.type
_entity.pdbx_description
1 polymer ?
#
loop_
_entity_poly.entity_id
_entity_poly.type
_entity_poly.pdbx_seq_one_letter_code
_entity_poly.pdbx_strand_id
1 'polypeptide(L)'
;MGELVIQYHDFEKAKKEIKTFSEQTTTDLDLKRVDNSKGVGEFLGDWFLGRGVGLDHKVTGEELNDLTSQIQTHLHGINNTQIKLIKEFGQVYSALEALDKDYIQAILVSIKATEETSEGIQKTQEQIKKIVENQRKTLEELKKFKQKLDGYTHLGDIDKIWSDCQKWHQDMASLTKEISVATKQGKDTDKKIEALKSALSATEKKTGDLSAQFSQMIERLEFVAAFTSALEKITHLQDVDEMWESLATAHNTLKNIGSTIEMMQNDAKKHQEEINKILAFVEKVSSLEHLMDVDKLWSFVEEQKLHLKDIDRISDEHTGQLESLSRENSEIADRVSANENSIKNLNESINKINGMAHLKDVDSTWDNVKEHSEQLTEMEKQNETIATSVQKNKEDVEVKIVEANNAIASLTQKIKYAYLIAGGAAGLAIIELILLLM
;
A
#
# COMPACT_ATOMS: atom_id res chain seq x y z
N MET A 1 37.52 -42.45 20.24
CA MET A 1 37.97 -43.40 19.21
C MET A 1 39.43 -43.12 18.97
N GLY A 2 40.32 -44.10 19.24
CA GLY A 2 41.76 -43.92 19.02
C GLY A 2 42.04 -43.85 17.52
N GLU A 3 42.84 -42.88 17.11
CA GLU A 3 43.36 -42.78 15.74
C GLU A 3 44.12 -44.05 15.38
N LEU A 4 43.54 -44.87 14.51
CA LEU A 4 44.25 -45.96 13.87
C LEU A 4 45.14 -45.33 12.79
N VAL A 5 46.41 -45.13 13.13
CA VAL A 5 47.44 -44.68 12.20
C VAL A 5 47.73 -45.82 11.22
N ILE A 6 47.22 -45.71 9.99
CA ILE A 6 47.39 -46.72 8.94
C ILE A 6 48.85 -46.69 8.46
N GLN A 7 49.63 -47.73 8.73
CA GLN A 7 51.03 -47.85 8.32
C GLN A 7 51.16 -48.62 6.99
N TYR A 8 50.92 -47.92 5.88
CA TYR A 8 50.98 -48.47 4.51
C TYR A 8 52.31 -49.13 4.09
N HIS A 9 53.38 -48.98 4.89
CA HIS A 9 54.74 -49.38 4.50
C HIS A 9 55.05 -50.86 4.72
N ASP A 10 54.37 -51.54 5.63
CA ASP A 10 54.72 -52.92 6.00
C ASP A 10 54.27 -53.94 4.95
N PHE A 11 53.07 -53.76 4.38
CA PHE A 11 52.57 -54.61 3.29
C PHE A 11 53.43 -54.51 2.02
N GLU A 12 53.73 -53.29 1.57
CA GLU A 12 54.52 -53.08 0.35
C GLU A 12 55.97 -53.55 0.53
N LYS A 13 56.52 -53.45 1.75
CA LYS A 13 57.83 -54.00 2.08
C LYS A 13 57.84 -55.53 2.00
N ALA A 14 56.90 -56.20 2.67
CA ALA A 14 56.81 -57.67 2.66
C ALA A 14 56.59 -58.21 1.23
N LYS A 15 55.71 -57.58 0.45
CA LYS A 15 55.46 -57.90 -0.97
C LYS A 15 56.72 -57.76 -1.84
N LYS A 16 57.54 -56.73 -1.59
CA LYS A 16 58.80 -56.53 -2.32
C LYS A 16 59.85 -57.60 -2.01
N GLU A 17 59.93 -58.03 -0.75
CA GLU A 17 60.83 -59.10 -0.31
C GLU A 17 60.46 -60.44 -0.99
N ILE A 18 59.17 -60.82 -0.96
CA ILE A 18 58.64 -62.02 -1.64
C ILE A 18 58.94 -62.00 -3.14
N LYS A 19 58.71 -60.85 -3.80
CA LYS A 19 58.97 -60.68 -5.24
C LYS A 19 60.45 -60.92 -5.55
N THR A 20 61.34 -60.31 -4.78
CA THR A 20 62.79 -60.42 -4.96
C THR A 20 63.28 -61.85 -4.83
N PHE A 21 62.67 -62.65 -3.95
CA PHE A 21 62.98 -64.07 -3.83
C PHE A 21 62.45 -64.90 -5.00
N SER A 22 61.21 -64.65 -5.45
CA SER A 22 60.61 -65.39 -6.57
C SER A 22 61.38 -65.25 -7.89
N GLU A 23 62.15 -64.17 -8.03
CA GLU A 23 62.97 -63.87 -9.21
C GLU A 23 64.40 -64.46 -9.12
N GLN A 24 64.78 -65.11 -8.00
CA GLN A 24 66.09 -65.78 -7.88
C GLN A 24 66.10 -67.09 -8.70
N THR A 25 67.15 -67.28 -9.51
CA THR A 25 67.32 -68.47 -10.37
C THR A 25 67.61 -69.75 -9.58
N THR A 26 67.11 -70.88 -10.08
CA THR A 26 67.30 -72.22 -9.50
C THR A 26 68.76 -72.65 -9.58
N THR A 27 69.29 -73.23 -8.50
CA THR A 27 70.60 -73.88 -8.51
C THR A 27 70.51 -75.17 -9.34
N ASP A 28 71.21 -75.21 -10.47
CA ASP A 28 71.30 -76.42 -11.29
C ASP A 28 72.10 -77.49 -10.52
N LEU A 29 71.55 -78.71 -10.47
CA LEU A 29 72.02 -79.82 -9.65
C LEU A 29 72.66 -80.87 -10.56
N ASP A 30 73.66 -80.46 -11.35
CA ASP A 30 74.43 -81.40 -12.15
C ASP A 30 75.68 -81.84 -11.38
N LEU A 31 75.78 -83.15 -11.13
CA LEU A 31 76.90 -83.79 -10.45
C LEU A 31 77.81 -84.42 -11.49
N LYS A 32 79.09 -84.05 -11.48
CA LYS A 32 80.08 -84.73 -12.33
C LYS A 32 80.28 -86.14 -11.81
N ARG A 33 79.94 -87.13 -12.63
CA ARG A 33 80.14 -88.55 -12.32
C ARG A 33 81.63 -88.89 -12.43
N VAL A 34 82.12 -89.76 -11.54
CA VAL A 34 83.47 -90.33 -11.61
C VAL A 34 83.64 -91.17 -12.88
N ASP A 35 84.85 -91.18 -13.44
CA ASP A 35 85.12 -91.83 -14.73
C ASP A 35 84.92 -93.35 -14.66
N ASN A 36 84.29 -93.90 -15.71
CA ASN A 36 83.93 -95.32 -15.79
C ASN A 36 84.82 -96.13 -16.74
N SER A 37 85.77 -95.50 -17.42
CA SER A 37 86.67 -96.14 -18.36
C SER A 37 88.09 -95.59 -18.21
N LYS A 38 89.10 -96.46 -18.26
CA LYS A 38 90.50 -96.04 -18.14
C LYS A 38 90.90 -95.07 -19.25
N GLY A 39 91.57 -93.99 -18.88
CA GLY A 39 92.26 -93.13 -19.84
C GLY A 39 93.43 -93.85 -20.52
N VAL A 40 93.84 -93.40 -21.71
CA VAL A 40 94.94 -93.98 -22.50
C VAL A 40 96.24 -94.11 -21.68
N GLY A 41 96.49 -93.19 -20.74
CA GLY A 41 97.64 -93.24 -19.84
C GLY A 41 97.57 -94.33 -18.76
N GLU A 42 96.40 -94.60 -18.18
CA GLU A 42 96.22 -95.68 -17.18
C GLU A 42 96.26 -97.07 -17.82
N PHE A 43 95.70 -97.22 -19.02
CA PHE A 43 95.77 -98.45 -19.79
C PHE A 43 97.23 -98.82 -20.12
N LEU A 44 98.03 -97.83 -20.54
CA LEU A 44 99.46 -98.03 -20.84
C LEU A 44 100.29 -98.35 -19.58
N GLY A 45 99.97 -97.73 -18.44
CA GLY A 45 100.63 -98.00 -17.15
C GLY A 45 100.39 -99.42 -16.64
N ASP A 46 99.15 -99.92 -16.71
CA ASP A 46 98.80 -101.27 -16.25
C ASP A 46 99.33 -102.39 -17.17
N TRP A 47 99.43 -102.13 -18.48
CA TRP A 47 100.06 -103.03 -19.45
C TRP A 47 101.56 -103.20 -19.17
N PHE A 48 102.26 -102.13 -18.84
CA PHE A 48 103.71 -102.15 -18.59
C PHE A 48 104.08 -102.76 -17.22
N LEU A 49 103.21 -102.65 -16.22
CA LEU A 49 103.43 -103.14 -14.86
C LEU A 49 102.83 -104.54 -14.59
N GLY A 50 102.33 -105.23 -15.62
CA GLY A 50 101.90 -106.63 -15.54
C GLY A 50 100.60 -106.89 -14.78
N ARG A 51 99.69 -105.90 -14.71
CA ARG A 51 98.46 -105.97 -13.87
C ARG A 51 97.18 -106.41 -14.60
N GLY A 52 97.27 -106.90 -15.85
CA GLY A 52 96.15 -107.49 -16.60
C GLY A 52 95.35 -106.48 -17.46
N VAL A 53 94.66 -107.00 -18.48
CA VAL A 53 93.93 -106.24 -19.52
C VAL A 53 92.47 -106.04 -19.09
N GLY A 54 92.22 -105.22 -18.07
CA GLY A 54 90.88 -104.81 -17.65
C GLY A 54 90.61 -103.34 -18.02
N LEU A 55 89.43 -103.05 -18.59
CA LEU A 55 89.02 -101.72 -19.07
C LEU A 55 88.39 -100.82 -17.99
N ASP A 56 88.12 -101.35 -16.79
CA ASP A 56 87.43 -100.63 -15.72
C ASP A 56 88.39 -99.72 -14.94
N HIS A 57 88.04 -98.43 -14.81
CA HIS A 57 88.80 -97.45 -14.04
C HIS A 57 88.67 -97.72 -12.52
N LYS A 58 89.76 -97.54 -11.76
CA LYS A 58 89.76 -97.69 -10.30
C LYS A 58 89.67 -96.32 -9.66
N VAL A 59 88.46 -95.94 -9.25
CA VAL A 59 88.15 -94.66 -8.61
C VAL A 59 89.17 -94.33 -7.53
N THR A 60 89.80 -93.17 -7.68
CA THR A 60 90.82 -92.64 -6.78
C THR A 60 90.20 -91.94 -5.57
N GLY A 61 90.97 -91.80 -4.49
CA GLY A 61 90.54 -91.04 -3.32
C GLY A 61 90.30 -89.54 -3.62
N GLU A 62 90.93 -89.02 -4.67
CA GLU A 62 90.76 -87.64 -5.13
C GLU A 62 89.41 -87.44 -5.83
N GLU A 63 89.02 -88.33 -6.74
CA GLU A 63 87.70 -88.29 -7.41
C GLU A 63 86.53 -88.47 -6.43
N LEU A 64 86.69 -89.34 -5.43
CA LEU A 64 85.69 -89.51 -4.39
C LEU A 64 85.56 -88.25 -3.51
N ASN A 65 86.68 -87.60 -3.20
CA ASN A 65 86.69 -86.34 -2.45
C ASN A 65 86.07 -85.20 -3.26
N ASP A 66 86.32 -85.13 -4.58
CA ASP A 66 85.71 -84.13 -5.46
C ASP A 66 84.18 -84.31 -5.55
N LEU A 67 83.70 -85.54 -5.76
CA LEU A 67 82.26 -85.84 -5.73
C LEU A 67 81.64 -85.53 -4.37
N THR A 68 82.35 -85.84 -3.27
CA THR A 68 81.88 -85.52 -1.90
C THR A 68 81.82 -84.01 -1.68
N SER A 69 82.78 -83.25 -2.19
CA SER A 69 82.79 -81.78 -2.13
C SER A 69 81.65 -81.16 -2.95
N GLN A 70 81.36 -81.71 -4.13
CA GLN A 70 80.20 -81.32 -4.93
C GLN A 70 78.90 -81.58 -4.14
N ILE A 71 78.73 -82.76 -3.56
CA ILE A 71 77.56 -83.11 -2.73
C ILE A 71 77.43 -82.16 -1.52
N GLN A 72 78.53 -81.87 -0.82
CA GLN A 72 78.53 -80.93 0.31
C GLN A 72 78.13 -79.51 -0.12
N THR A 73 78.66 -79.04 -1.25
CA THR A 73 78.28 -77.75 -1.85
C THR A 73 76.79 -77.71 -2.17
N HIS A 74 76.24 -78.78 -2.74
CA HIS A 74 74.81 -78.88 -3.01
C HIS A 74 73.97 -78.94 -1.73
N LEU A 75 74.37 -79.71 -0.71
CA LEU A 75 73.67 -79.76 0.57
C LEU A 75 73.68 -78.41 1.30
N HIS A 76 74.79 -77.67 1.23
CA HIS A 76 74.85 -76.28 1.72
C HIS A 76 73.93 -75.36 0.93
N GLY A 77 73.87 -75.49 -0.40
CA GLY A 77 72.94 -74.77 -1.27
C GLY A 77 71.47 -75.06 -0.93
N ILE A 78 71.14 -76.34 -0.71
CA ILE A 78 69.79 -76.79 -0.32
C ILE A 78 69.41 -76.21 1.05
N ASN A 79 70.28 -76.30 2.06
CA ASN A 79 70.01 -75.75 3.39
C ASN A 79 69.81 -74.23 3.34
N ASN A 80 70.66 -73.51 2.60
CA ASN A 80 70.52 -72.06 2.43
C ASN A 80 69.19 -71.69 1.72
N THR A 81 68.79 -72.48 0.72
CA THR A 81 67.50 -72.33 0.04
C THR A 81 66.33 -72.58 0.99
N GLN A 82 66.40 -73.61 1.83
CA GLN A 82 65.37 -73.89 2.85
C GLN A 82 65.25 -72.77 3.88
N ILE A 83 66.37 -72.24 4.38
CA ILE A 83 66.37 -71.10 5.32
C ILE A 83 65.74 -69.87 4.66
N LYS A 84 66.07 -69.59 3.39
CA LYS A 84 65.43 -68.50 2.64
C LYS A 84 63.92 -68.75 2.48
N LEU A 85 63.51 -69.95 2.05
CA LEU A 85 62.09 -70.32 1.93
C LEU A 85 61.31 -70.07 3.23
N ILE A 86 61.86 -70.48 4.38
CA ILE A 86 61.23 -70.26 5.68
C ILE A 86 61.07 -68.75 5.99
N LYS A 87 62.10 -67.94 5.72
CA LYS A 87 62.03 -66.48 5.91
C LYS A 87 60.96 -65.85 5.02
N GLU A 88 60.85 -66.28 3.77
CA GLU A 88 59.85 -65.75 2.84
C GLU A 88 58.43 -66.20 3.18
N PHE A 89 58.22 -67.41 3.68
CA PHE A 89 56.93 -67.79 4.25
C PHE A 89 56.55 -66.88 5.44
N GLY A 90 57.54 -66.46 6.23
CA GLY A 90 57.36 -65.40 7.23
C GLY A 90 56.92 -64.07 6.61
N GLN A 91 57.54 -63.64 5.51
CA GLN A 91 57.13 -62.42 4.79
C GLN A 91 55.73 -62.53 4.17
N VAL A 92 55.35 -63.69 3.63
CA VAL A 92 53.98 -63.95 3.15
C VAL A 92 52.97 -63.78 4.29
N TYR A 93 53.27 -64.34 5.46
CA TYR A 93 52.42 -64.18 6.63
C TYR A 93 52.31 -62.71 7.07
N SER A 94 53.43 -61.99 7.14
CA SER A 94 53.44 -60.56 7.47
C SER A 94 52.68 -59.71 6.45
N ALA A 95 52.74 -60.04 5.15
CA ALA A 95 51.94 -59.37 4.13
C ALA A 95 50.44 -59.63 4.33
N LEU A 96 50.03 -60.87 4.63
CA LEU A 96 48.63 -61.19 4.89
C LEU A 96 48.10 -60.50 6.16
N GLU A 97 48.91 -60.46 7.22
CA GLU A 97 48.55 -59.78 8.47
C GLU A 97 48.43 -58.26 8.30
N ALA A 98 49.35 -57.61 7.58
CA ALA A 98 49.27 -56.19 7.26
C ALA A 98 48.07 -55.85 6.36
N LEU A 99 47.73 -56.73 5.40
CA LEU A 99 46.54 -56.57 4.56
C LEU A 99 45.24 -56.58 5.40
N ASP A 100 45.13 -57.53 6.31
CA ASP A 100 43.95 -57.67 7.19
C ASP A 100 43.84 -56.49 8.17
N LYS A 101 44.93 -56.19 8.87
CA LYS A 101 44.93 -55.19 9.93
C LYS A 101 44.81 -53.75 9.41
N ASP A 102 45.51 -53.41 8.34
CA ASP A 102 45.59 -52.01 7.92
C ASP A 102 44.62 -51.71 6.79
N TYR A 103 44.64 -52.50 5.71
CA TYR A 103 43.82 -52.22 4.53
C TYR A 103 42.36 -52.61 4.71
N ILE A 104 42.08 -53.85 5.16
CA ILE A 104 40.69 -54.31 5.34
C ILE A 104 40.01 -53.50 6.45
N GLN A 105 40.72 -53.22 7.56
CA GLN A 105 40.17 -52.39 8.63
C GLN A 105 39.90 -50.94 8.18
N ALA A 106 40.80 -50.33 7.40
CA ALA A 106 40.58 -48.99 6.85
C ALA A 106 39.38 -48.95 5.89
N ILE A 107 39.21 -49.98 5.06
CA ILE A 107 38.05 -50.13 4.19
C ILE A 107 36.77 -50.24 5.03
N LEU A 108 36.77 -51.06 6.08
CA LEU A 108 35.61 -51.19 6.98
C LEU A 108 35.24 -49.88 7.67
N VAL A 109 36.22 -49.13 8.17
CA VAL A 109 35.99 -47.80 8.76
C VAL A 109 35.38 -46.84 7.72
N SER A 110 35.91 -46.85 6.50
CA SER A 110 35.42 -46.00 5.40
C SER A 110 34.00 -46.37 4.98
N ILE A 111 33.69 -47.67 4.88
CA ILE A 111 32.35 -48.18 4.58
C ILE A 111 31.37 -47.79 5.68
N LYS A 112 31.75 -47.94 6.95
CA LYS A 112 30.91 -47.56 8.09
C LYS A 112 30.63 -46.06 8.13
N ALA A 113 31.64 -45.22 7.88
CA ALA A 113 31.44 -43.77 7.76
C ALA A 113 30.51 -43.41 6.58
N THR A 114 30.61 -44.16 5.47
CA THR A 114 29.72 -44.00 4.31
C THR A 114 28.29 -44.42 4.62
N GLU A 115 28.10 -45.50 5.39
CA GLU A 115 26.80 -45.98 5.86
C GLU A 115 26.14 -44.95 6.78
N GLU A 116 26.87 -44.43 7.78
CA GLU A 116 26.39 -43.37 8.68
C GLU A 116 26.01 -42.10 7.88
N THR A 117 26.81 -41.75 6.87
CA THR A 117 26.51 -40.64 5.96
C THR A 117 25.23 -40.89 5.15
N SER A 118 25.04 -42.12 4.65
CA SER A 118 23.85 -42.52 3.89
C SER A 118 22.57 -42.47 4.75
N GLU A 119 22.63 -42.96 5.99
CA GLU A 119 21.52 -42.82 6.94
C GLU A 119 21.18 -41.35 7.24
N GLY A 120 22.22 -40.52 7.39
CA GLY A 120 22.06 -39.07 7.53
C GLY A 120 21.32 -38.45 6.33
N ILE A 121 21.75 -38.80 5.11
CA ILE A 121 21.11 -38.34 3.86
C ILE A 121 19.64 -38.78 3.80
N GLN A 122 19.32 -40.02 4.18
CA GLN A 122 17.95 -40.53 4.18
C GLN A 122 17.06 -39.74 5.14
N LYS A 123 17.54 -39.46 6.37
CA LYS A 123 16.82 -38.62 7.34
C LYS A 123 16.59 -37.20 6.80
N THR A 124 17.61 -36.61 6.17
CA THR A 124 17.47 -35.29 5.51
C THR A 124 16.45 -35.32 4.38
N GLN A 125 16.43 -36.38 3.56
CA GLN A 125 15.47 -36.51 2.47
C GLN A 125 14.02 -36.62 2.96
N GLU A 126 13.77 -37.31 4.07
CA GLU A 126 12.45 -37.35 4.71
C GLU A 126 12.02 -35.98 5.24
N GLN A 127 12.94 -35.22 5.84
CA GLN A 127 12.67 -33.85 6.27
C GLN A 127 12.34 -32.93 5.09
N ILE A 128 13.10 -33.01 4.00
CA ILE A 128 12.82 -32.26 2.76
C ILE A 128 11.42 -32.59 2.24
N LYS A 129 11.04 -33.87 2.22
CA LYS A 129 9.69 -34.28 1.79
C LYS A 129 8.58 -33.66 2.66
N LYS A 130 8.78 -33.60 3.99
CA LYS A 130 7.84 -32.92 4.91
C LYS A 130 7.77 -31.42 4.63
N ILE A 131 8.91 -30.77 4.38
CA ILE A 131 8.96 -29.33 4.05
C ILE A 131 8.21 -29.04 2.76
N VAL A 132 8.45 -29.83 1.70
CA VAL A 132 7.79 -29.68 0.40
C VAL A 132 6.27 -29.85 0.53
N GLU A 133 5.81 -30.84 1.29
CA GLU A 133 4.36 -31.04 1.50
C GLU A 133 3.74 -29.90 2.30
N ASN A 134 4.43 -29.35 3.30
CA ASN A 134 3.98 -28.17 4.03
C ASN A 134 3.91 -26.93 3.11
N GLN A 135 4.95 -26.69 2.30
CA GLN A 135 4.95 -25.61 1.32
C GLN A 135 3.79 -25.72 0.32
N ARG A 136 3.48 -26.95 -0.13
CA ARG A 136 2.33 -27.22 -1.00
C ARG A 136 1.00 -26.84 -0.33
N LYS A 137 0.81 -27.21 0.94
CA LYS A 137 -0.40 -26.83 1.70
C LYS A 137 -0.53 -25.33 1.88
N THR A 138 0.57 -24.64 2.21
CA THR A 138 0.59 -23.17 2.32
C THR A 138 0.20 -22.50 1.00
N LEU A 139 0.73 -22.98 -0.14
CA LEU A 139 0.37 -22.45 -1.45
C LEU A 139 -1.12 -22.64 -1.79
N GLU A 140 -1.71 -23.78 -1.44
CA GLU A 140 -3.14 -24.01 -1.64
C GLU A 140 -4.01 -23.07 -0.79
N GLU A 141 -3.64 -22.82 0.47
CA GLU A 141 -4.34 -21.84 1.31
C GLU A 141 -4.18 -20.41 0.78
N LEU A 142 -2.98 -20.00 0.36
CA LEU A 142 -2.74 -18.70 -0.27
C LEU A 142 -3.57 -18.53 -1.55
N LYS A 143 -3.71 -19.60 -2.35
CA LYS A 143 -4.55 -19.59 -3.55
C LYS A 143 -6.03 -19.37 -3.22
N LYS A 144 -6.55 -20.04 -2.18
CA LYS A 144 -7.93 -19.80 -1.70
C LYS A 144 -8.10 -18.38 -1.16
N PHE A 145 -7.12 -17.87 -0.41
CA PHE A 145 -7.14 -16.50 0.09
C PHE A 145 -7.19 -15.49 -1.05
N LYS A 146 -6.34 -15.68 -2.07
CA LYS A 146 -6.38 -14.86 -3.29
C LYS A 146 -7.74 -14.94 -3.99
N GLN A 147 -8.31 -16.12 -4.18
CA GLN A 147 -9.65 -16.25 -4.78
C GLN A 147 -10.74 -15.53 -3.98
N LYS A 148 -10.68 -15.58 -2.64
CA LYS A 148 -11.59 -14.79 -1.80
C LYS A 148 -11.39 -13.29 -1.98
N LEU A 149 -10.13 -12.85 -2.06
CA LEU A 149 -9.77 -11.45 -2.24
C LEU A 149 -10.22 -10.91 -3.60
N ASP A 150 -9.95 -11.67 -4.67
CA ASP A 150 -10.42 -11.38 -6.04
C ASP A 150 -11.96 -11.45 -6.14
N GLY A 151 -12.62 -12.24 -5.29
CA GLY A 151 -14.07 -12.35 -5.21
C GLY A 151 -14.77 -11.15 -4.55
N TYR A 152 -14.03 -10.27 -3.85
CA TYR A 152 -14.60 -9.04 -3.32
C TYR A 152 -14.73 -7.99 -4.44
N THR A 153 -15.87 -8.00 -5.12
CA THR A 153 -16.25 -7.06 -6.18
C THR A 153 -16.21 -5.59 -5.75
N HIS A 154 -16.23 -5.32 -4.44
CA HIS A 154 -16.31 -4.00 -3.84
C HIS A 154 -14.96 -3.42 -3.38
N LEU A 155 -13.83 -4.07 -3.69
CA LEU A 155 -12.50 -3.51 -3.38
C LEU A 155 -12.28 -2.15 -4.06
N GLY A 156 -12.73 -1.99 -5.30
CA GLY A 156 -12.70 -0.70 -6.00
C GLY A 156 -13.64 0.35 -5.41
N ASP A 157 -14.66 -0.07 -4.66
CA ASP A 157 -15.54 0.88 -3.96
C ASP A 157 -14.82 1.53 -2.78
N ILE A 158 -13.82 0.88 -2.18
CA ILE A 158 -13.00 1.46 -1.11
C ILE A 158 -12.16 2.63 -1.66
N ASP A 159 -11.52 2.45 -2.81
CA ASP A 159 -10.75 3.51 -3.47
C ASP A 159 -11.65 4.68 -3.89
N LYS A 160 -12.87 4.36 -4.32
CA LYS A 160 -13.89 5.36 -4.66
C LYS A 160 -14.35 6.13 -3.42
N ILE A 161 -14.68 5.44 -2.32
CA ILE A 161 -15.06 6.07 -1.04
C ILE A 161 -13.93 6.96 -0.53
N TRP A 162 -12.67 6.52 -0.64
CA TRP A 162 -11.52 7.32 -0.25
C TRP A 162 -11.40 8.61 -1.07
N SER A 163 -11.56 8.49 -2.39
CA SER A 163 -11.55 9.64 -3.31
C SER A 163 -12.69 10.62 -3.01
N ASP A 164 -13.89 10.10 -2.77
CA ASP A 164 -15.07 10.89 -2.40
C ASP A 164 -14.86 11.60 -1.05
N CYS A 165 -14.29 10.91 -0.06
CA CYS A 165 -13.92 11.50 1.24
C CYS A 165 -12.90 12.63 1.11
N GLN A 166 -11.89 12.49 0.25
CA GLN A 166 -10.92 13.56 -0.02
C GLN A 166 -11.61 14.77 -0.66
N LYS A 167 -12.53 14.53 -1.60
CA LYS A 167 -13.31 15.60 -2.23
C LYS A 167 -14.20 16.32 -1.22
N TRP A 168 -14.94 15.58 -0.39
CA TRP A 168 -15.74 16.17 0.68
C TRP A 168 -14.93 16.99 1.66
N HIS A 169 -13.69 16.58 1.96
CA HIS A 169 -12.81 17.37 2.81
C HIS A 169 -12.46 18.75 2.19
N GLN A 170 -12.21 18.79 0.87
CA GLN A 170 -11.96 20.03 0.13
C GLN A 170 -13.22 20.91 0.07
N ASP A 171 -14.37 20.30 -0.24
CA ASP A 171 -15.66 21.00 -0.29
C ASP A 171 -16.01 21.59 1.08
N MET A 172 -15.77 20.85 2.17
CA MET A 172 -15.99 21.31 3.55
C MET A 172 -15.07 22.48 3.94
N ALA A 173 -13.82 22.48 3.47
CA ALA A 173 -12.90 23.60 3.68
C ALA A 173 -13.39 24.86 2.95
N SER A 174 -13.91 24.71 1.72
CA SER A 174 -14.54 25.82 0.97
C SER A 174 -15.78 26.34 1.70
N LEU A 175 -16.67 25.43 2.11
CA LEU A 175 -17.89 25.77 2.85
C LEU A 175 -17.56 26.52 4.14
N THR A 176 -16.53 26.09 4.88
CA THR A 176 -16.06 26.76 6.10
C THR A 176 -15.63 28.21 5.82
N LYS A 177 -14.95 28.44 4.69
CA LYS A 177 -14.54 29.78 4.27
C LYS A 177 -15.75 30.64 3.90
N GLU A 178 -16.71 30.09 3.15
CA GLU A 178 -17.95 30.78 2.79
C GLU A 178 -18.78 31.14 4.02
N ILE A 179 -18.93 30.22 4.97
CA ILE A 179 -19.61 30.47 6.26
C ILE A 179 -18.91 31.59 7.04
N SER A 180 -17.58 31.63 7.05
CA SER A 180 -16.83 32.72 7.70
C SER A 180 -17.13 34.08 7.08
N VAL A 181 -17.19 34.15 5.75
CA VAL A 181 -17.56 35.36 5.01
C VAL A 181 -19.01 35.77 5.32
N ALA A 182 -19.95 34.82 5.25
CA ALA A 182 -21.36 35.05 5.55
C ALA A 182 -21.57 35.50 7.00
N THR A 183 -20.84 34.92 7.95
CA THR A 183 -20.87 35.33 9.37
C THR A 183 -20.38 36.76 9.55
N LYS A 184 -19.33 37.16 8.83
CA LYS A 184 -18.82 38.55 8.85
C LYS A 184 -19.85 39.51 8.26
N GLN A 185 -20.48 39.15 7.15
CA GLN A 185 -21.57 39.93 6.56
C GLN A 185 -22.81 40.00 7.47
N GLY A 186 -23.14 38.92 8.17
CA GLY A 186 -24.19 38.89 9.20
C GLY A 186 -23.91 39.90 10.30
N LYS A 187 -22.70 39.89 10.87
CA LYS A 187 -22.29 40.89 11.88
C LYS A 187 -22.35 42.33 11.38
N ASP A 188 -21.98 42.59 10.12
CA ASP A 188 -22.08 43.94 9.55
C ASP A 188 -23.54 44.32 9.26
N THR A 189 -24.39 43.36 8.94
CA THR A 189 -25.85 43.57 8.80
C THR A 189 -26.48 43.87 10.14
N ASP A 190 -26.12 43.16 11.22
CA ASP A 190 -26.58 43.45 12.58
C ASP A 190 -26.23 44.88 13.01
N LYS A 191 -24.99 45.34 12.72
CA LYS A 191 -24.61 46.74 12.97
C LYS A 191 -25.48 47.73 12.21
N LYS A 192 -25.81 47.44 10.94
CA LYS A 192 -26.70 48.29 10.14
C LYS A 192 -28.12 48.29 10.69
N ILE A 193 -28.63 47.14 11.16
CA ILE A 193 -29.95 47.03 11.80
C ILE A 193 -29.98 47.88 13.07
N GLU A 194 -28.96 47.81 13.93
CA GLU A 194 -28.89 48.64 15.14
C GLU A 194 -28.82 50.14 14.83
N ALA A 195 -28.09 50.52 13.77
CA ALA A 195 -28.07 51.91 13.29
C ALA A 195 -29.45 52.36 12.78
N LEU A 196 -30.15 51.53 12.00
CA LEU A 196 -31.50 51.80 11.52
C LEU A 196 -32.51 51.89 12.67
N LYS A 197 -32.41 51.01 13.66
CA LYS A 197 -33.27 51.02 14.86
C LYS A 197 -33.10 52.31 15.65
N SER A 198 -31.86 52.77 15.80
CA SER A 198 -31.56 54.07 16.43
C SER A 198 -32.14 55.24 15.64
N ALA A 199 -32.04 55.21 14.31
CA ALA A 199 -32.62 56.23 13.43
C ALA A 199 -34.16 56.22 13.43
N LEU A 200 -34.78 55.05 13.50
CA LEU A 200 -36.23 54.88 13.62
C LEU A 200 -36.73 55.49 14.93
N SER A 201 -36.09 55.17 16.06
CA SER A 201 -36.45 55.75 17.36
C SER A 201 -36.34 57.28 17.37
N ALA A 202 -35.31 57.83 16.71
CA ALA A 202 -35.18 59.29 16.56
C ALA A 202 -36.31 59.89 15.70
N THR A 203 -36.77 59.16 14.67
CA THR A 203 -37.87 59.58 13.80
C THR A 203 -39.22 59.48 14.51
N GLU A 204 -39.45 58.42 15.28
CA GLU A 204 -40.63 58.26 16.15
C GLU A 204 -40.72 59.41 17.15
N LYS A 205 -39.61 59.76 17.80
CA LYS A 205 -39.56 60.91 18.71
C LYS A 205 -39.93 62.22 17.99
N LYS A 206 -39.32 62.50 16.83
CA LYS A 206 -39.65 63.69 16.03
C LYS A 206 -41.11 63.72 15.59
N THR A 207 -41.68 62.57 15.24
CA THR A 207 -43.10 62.44 14.88
C THR A 207 -43.99 62.75 16.08
N GLY A 208 -43.64 62.25 17.27
CA GLY A 208 -44.31 62.61 18.52
C GLY A 208 -44.24 64.10 18.83
N ASP A 209 -43.05 64.70 18.69
CA ASP A 209 -42.86 66.16 18.88
C ASP A 209 -43.71 66.97 17.89
N LEU A 210 -43.81 66.53 16.63
CA LEU A 210 -44.64 67.19 15.61
C LEU A 210 -46.13 67.04 15.91
N SER A 211 -46.57 65.86 16.37
CA SER A 211 -47.95 65.64 16.80
C SER A 211 -48.33 66.57 17.95
N ALA A 212 -47.45 66.76 18.92
CA ALA A 212 -47.68 67.69 20.03
C ALA A 212 -47.81 69.15 19.54
N GLN A 213 -46.99 69.56 18.57
CA GLN A 213 -47.10 70.88 17.94
C GLN A 213 -48.44 71.07 17.21
N PHE A 214 -48.90 70.06 16.47
CA PHE A 214 -50.21 70.13 15.79
C PHE A 214 -51.36 70.27 16.79
N SER A 215 -51.35 69.51 17.89
CA SER A 215 -52.37 69.65 18.94
C SER A 215 -52.41 71.07 19.51
N GLN A 216 -51.24 71.65 19.77
CA GLN A 216 -51.15 73.04 20.24
C GLN A 216 -51.64 74.06 19.19
N MET A 217 -51.42 73.79 17.90
CA MET A 217 -51.92 74.65 16.82
C MET A 217 -53.44 74.57 16.69
N ILE A 218 -54.04 73.39 16.89
CA ILE A 218 -55.50 73.21 16.93
C ILE A 218 -56.10 74.04 18.06
N GLU A 219 -55.55 73.97 19.28
CA GLU A 219 -56.01 74.80 20.42
C GLU A 219 -55.96 76.30 20.11
N ARG A 220 -54.89 76.75 19.43
CA ARG A 220 -54.78 78.16 19.00
C ARG A 220 -55.83 78.54 17.95
N LEU A 221 -56.16 77.65 17.03
CA LEU A 221 -57.22 77.86 16.04
C LEU A 221 -58.60 77.93 16.70
N GLU A 222 -58.86 77.07 17.69
CA GLU A 222 -60.09 77.13 18.50
C GLU A 222 -60.21 78.47 19.23
N PHE A 223 -59.10 79.00 19.78
CA PHE A 223 -59.08 80.33 20.37
C PHE A 223 -59.39 81.44 19.34
N VAL A 224 -58.84 81.37 18.13
CA VAL A 224 -59.14 82.33 17.05
C VAL A 224 -60.60 82.23 16.59
N ALA A 225 -61.14 81.02 16.47
CA ALA A 225 -62.55 80.81 16.16
C ALA A 225 -63.46 81.41 17.23
N ALA A 226 -63.15 81.16 18.52
CA ALA A 226 -63.88 81.74 19.64
C ALA A 226 -63.77 83.28 19.68
N PHE A 227 -62.59 83.83 19.40
CA PHE A 227 -62.38 85.28 19.26
C PHE A 227 -63.23 85.86 18.13
N THR A 228 -63.29 85.19 16.98
CA THR A 228 -64.12 85.61 15.84
C THR A 228 -65.60 85.60 16.18
N SER A 229 -66.09 84.53 16.82
CA SER A 229 -67.47 84.46 17.31
C SER A 229 -67.79 85.48 18.42
N ALA A 230 -66.79 85.95 19.18
CA ALA A 230 -66.95 87.05 20.12
C ALA A 230 -67.03 88.41 19.41
N LEU A 231 -66.27 88.60 18.33
CA LEU A 231 -66.32 89.78 17.47
C LEU A 231 -67.69 89.93 16.80
N GLU A 232 -68.28 88.82 16.34
CA GLU A 232 -69.64 88.77 15.79
C GLU A 232 -70.73 89.19 16.81
N LYS A 233 -70.44 89.11 18.11
CA LYS A 233 -71.38 89.46 19.19
C LYS A 233 -71.24 90.90 19.70
N ILE A 234 -70.32 91.70 19.15
CA ILE A 234 -70.17 93.10 19.55
C ILE A 234 -71.35 93.93 19.02
N THR A 235 -72.17 94.44 19.95
CA THR A 235 -73.44 95.14 19.73
C THR A 235 -73.34 96.45 18.95
N HIS A 236 -72.14 97.01 18.75
CA HIS A 236 -71.96 98.26 17.99
C HIS A 236 -72.03 98.10 16.46
N LEU A 237 -72.11 96.88 15.91
CA LEU A 237 -72.47 96.70 14.50
C LEU A 237 -73.97 96.95 14.25
N GLN A 238 -74.81 96.81 15.27
CA GLN A 238 -76.24 97.16 15.21
C GLN A 238 -76.46 98.69 15.29
N ASP A 239 -75.57 99.40 16.00
CA ASP A 239 -75.56 100.87 16.02
C ASP A 239 -75.13 101.47 14.66
N VAL A 240 -74.26 100.77 13.91
CA VAL A 240 -73.90 101.11 12.52
C VAL A 240 -75.09 100.87 11.58
N ASP A 241 -75.88 99.82 11.82
CA ASP A 241 -77.11 99.55 11.08
C ASP A 241 -78.22 100.58 11.40
N GLU A 242 -78.35 101.07 12.65
CA GLU A 242 -79.27 102.16 13.03
C GLU A 242 -78.84 103.53 12.48
N MET A 243 -77.53 103.81 12.42
CA MET A 243 -76.99 104.98 11.71
C MET A 243 -77.25 104.90 10.20
N TRP A 244 -77.20 103.70 9.62
CA TRP A 244 -77.59 103.44 8.23
C TRP A 244 -79.09 103.62 7.99
N GLU A 245 -79.97 103.27 8.95
CA GLU A 245 -81.41 103.49 8.82
C GLU A 245 -81.84 104.96 8.98
N SER A 246 -81.17 105.71 9.86
CA SER A 246 -81.39 107.16 9.97
C SER A 246 -80.90 107.92 8.72
N LEU A 247 -79.79 107.46 8.12
CA LEU A 247 -79.29 107.94 6.83
C LEU A 247 -80.24 107.53 5.68
N ALA A 248 -80.83 106.33 5.72
CA ALA A 248 -81.81 105.84 4.76
C ALA A 248 -83.15 106.60 4.84
N THR A 249 -83.56 107.04 6.03
CA THR A 249 -84.77 107.85 6.25
C THR A 249 -84.59 109.30 5.73
N ALA A 250 -83.41 109.90 5.94
CA ALA A 250 -83.03 111.18 5.36
C ALA A 250 -82.87 111.11 3.82
N HIS A 251 -82.37 109.99 3.31
CA HIS A 251 -82.28 109.70 1.88
C HIS A 251 -83.67 109.50 1.24
N ASN A 252 -84.62 108.87 1.93
CA ASN A 252 -85.99 108.63 1.43
C ASN A 252 -86.85 109.90 1.34
N THR A 253 -86.67 110.87 2.24
CA THR A 253 -87.36 112.16 2.14
C THR A 253 -86.80 113.04 1.01
N LEU A 254 -85.47 113.00 0.80
CA LEU A 254 -84.80 113.63 -0.35
C LEU A 254 -85.13 112.97 -1.70
N LYS A 255 -85.34 111.65 -1.72
CA LYS A 255 -85.63 110.84 -2.92
C LYS A 255 -87.09 110.94 -3.40
N ASN A 256 -88.05 110.99 -2.48
CA ASN A 256 -89.47 111.10 -2.83
C ASN A 256 -89.86 112.49 -3.37
N ILE A 257 -89.12 113.53 -2.97
CA ILE A 257 -89.28 114.89 -3.51
C ILE A 257 -88.62 115.00 -4.90
N GLY A 258 -87.52 114.29 -5.13
CA GLY A 258 -86.78 114.38 -6.39
C GLY A 258 -87.35 113.60 -7.57
N SER A 259 -88.26 112.62 -7.37
CA SER A 259 -88.68 111.78 -8.50
C SER A 259 -90.12 111.25 -8.48
N THR A 260 -91.00 112.02 -7.82
CA THR A 260 -92.20 112.50 -8.54
C THR A 260 -91.82 113.43 -9.70
N ILE A 261 -90.56 113.88 -9.78
CA ILE A 261 -89.91 114.39 -11.00
C ILE A 261 -89.11 113.26 -11.68
N GLU A 262 -89.72 112.37 -12.42
CA GLU A 262 -91.12 112.30 -12.77
C GLU A 262 -91.26 111.00 -13.52
N MET A 263 -92.51 110.56 -13.60
CA MET A 263 -93.13 109.61 -14.53
C MET A 263 -92.43 109.30 -15.87
N MET A 264 -91.40 110.01 -16.30
CA MET A 264 -90.39 109.54 -17.25
C MET A 264 -89.65 108.27 -16.78
N GLN A 265 -89.66 108.03 -15.48
CA GLN A 265 -89.49 106.74 -14.84
C GLN A 265 -90.40 105.62 -15.38
N ASN A 266 -91.42 105.84 -16.21
CA ASN A 266 -92.42 104.80 -16.49
C ASN A 266 -92.33 104.03 -17.82
N ASP A 267 -91.76 104.56 -18.91
CA ASP A 267 -91.82 103.83 -20.20
C ASP A 267 -90.47 103.23 -20.67
N ALA A 268 -89.35 103.93 -20.47
CA ALA A 268 -88.06 103.48 -20.99
C ALA A 268 -87.46 102.28 -20.23
N LYS A 269 -87.88 102.09 -18.97
CA LYS A 269 -87.47 100.95 -18.14
C LYS A 269 -88.10 99.63 -18.57
N LYS A 270 -89.28 99.63 -19.20
CA LYS A 270 -90.02 98.40 -19.52
C LYS A 270 -89.37 97.56 -20.64
N HIS A 271 -88.66 98.18 -21.59
CA HIS A 271 -88.03 97.48 -22.72
C HIS A 271 -86.55 97.12 -22.49
N GLN A 272 -85.80 97.86 -21.67
CA GLN A 272 -84.39 97.55 -21.42
C GLN A 272 -84.21 96.38 -20.42
N GLU A 273 -85.20 96.14 -19.56
CA GLU A 273 -85.19 95.06 -18.55
C GLU A 273 -85.43 93.64 -19.12
N GLU A 274 -86.05 93.48 -20.29
CA GLU A 274 -86.17 92.16 -20.95
C GLU A 274 -84.87 91.76 -21.65
N ILE A 275 -84.17 92.71 -22.28
CA ILE A 275 -82.92 92.47 -23.02
C ILE A 275 -81.73 92.15 -22.09
N ASN A 276 -81.65 92.78 -20.91
CA ASN A 276 -80.54 92.58 -19.98
C ASN A 276 -80.65 91.29 -19.13
N LYS A 277 -81.84 90.68 -19.03
CA LYS A 277 -82.02 89.37 -18.35
C LYS A 277 -81.42 88.20 -19.13
N ILE A 278 -81.37 88.28 -20.46
CA ILE A 278 -80.77 87.24 -21.33
C ILE A 278 -79.25 87.35 -21.36
N LEU A 279 -78.69 88.56 -21.29
CA LEU A 279 -77.23 88.78 -21.31
C LEU A 279 -76.53 88.43 -19.98
N ALA A 280 -77.17 88.63 -18.81
CA ALA A 280 -76.56 88.36 -17.51
C ALA A 280 -76.55 86.86 -17.09
N PHE A 281 -77.41 86.02 -17.68
CA PHE A 281 -77.39 84.57 -17.45
C PHE A 281 -76.18 83.88 -18.12
N VAL A 282 -75.75 84.40 -19.28
CA VAL A 282 -74.58 83.89 -20.04
C VAL A 282 -73.26 84.21 -19.34
N GLU A 283 -73.16 85.33 -18.63
CA GLU A 283 -71.93 85.74 -17.93
C GLU A 283 -71.69 84.92 -16.64
N LYS A 284 -72.76 84.46 -15.97
CA LYS A 284 -72.67 83.72 -14.70
C LYS A 284 -72.33 82.23 -14.83
N VAL A 285 -72.56 81.62 -16.00
CA VAL A 285 -72.11 80.24 -16.30
C VAL A 285 -70.61 80.21 -16.66
N SER A 286 -70.06 81.34 -17.12
CA SER A 286 -68.71 81.41 -17.69
C SER A 286 -67.58 81.65 -16.66
N SER A 287 -67.87 81.75 -15.36
CA SER A 287 -66.85 82.00 -14.30
C SER A 287 -66.70 80.86 -13.28
N LEU A 288 -67.14 79.64 -13.58
CA LEU A 288 -66.91 78.48 -12.72
C LEU A 288 -65.60 77.77 -13.10
N GLU A 289 -64.57 77.97 -12.28
CA GLU A 289 -63.19 77.50 -12.49
C GLU A 289 -62.96 76.01 -12.14
N HIS A 290 -64.02 75.26 -11.74
CA HIS A 290 -63.91 73.86 -11.30
C HIS A 290 -64.76 72.86 -12.11
N LEU A 291 -64.96 73.07 -13.41
CA LEU A 291 -65.53 72.03 -14.28
C LEU A 291 -64.48 70.99 -14.74
N MET A 292 -63.18 71.28 -14.60
CA MET A 292 -62.09 70.34 -14.94
C MET A 292 -61.72 69.36 -13.82
N ASP A 293 -62.22 69.55 -12.60
CA ASP A 293 -61.93 68.65 -11.47
C ASP A 293 -62.85 67.44 -11.44
N VAL A 294 -64.04 67.54 -12.04
CA VAL A 294 -64.96 66.41 -12.21
C VAL A 294 -64.40 65.42 -13.24
N ASP A 295 -63.83 65.88 -14.35
CA ASP A 295 -63.22 65.01 -15.36
C ASP A 295 -61.91 64.36 -14.85
N LYS A 296 -61.12 65.06 -14.01
CA LYS A 296 -59.94 64.47 -13.35
C LYS A 296 -60.31 63.44 -12.29
N LEU A 297 -61.34 63.71 -11.49
CA LEU A 297 -61.87 62.72 -10.52
C LEU A 297 -62.51 61.52 -11.23
N TRP A 298 -63.18 61.73 -12.37
CA TRP A 298 -63.76 60.64 -13.17
C TRP A 298 -62.69 59.81 -13.89
N SER A 299 -61.62 60.44 -14.38
CA SER A 299 -60.42 59.75 -14.90
C SER A 299 -59.73 58.91 -13.83
N PHE A 300 -59.55 59.45 -12.63
CA PHE A 300 -58.94 58.72 -11.51
C PHE A 300 -59.83 57.55 -11.04
N VAL A 301 -61.16 57.75 -11.02
CA VAL A 301 -62.13 56.69 -10.66
C VAL A 301 -62.14 55.57 -11.71
N GLU A 302 -62.05 55.87 -13.01
CA GLU A 302 -61.97 54.83 -14.05
C GLU A 302 -60.60 54.15 -14.12
N GLU A 303 -59.51 54.87 -13.81
CA GLU A 303 -58.17 54.27 -13.63
C GLU A 303 -58.13 53.34 -12.41
N GLN A 304 -58.69 53.77 -11.27
CA GLN A 304 -58.85 52.95 -10.06
C GLN A 304 -59.69 51.69 -10.30
N LYS A 305 -60.70 51.75 -11.18
CA LYS A 305 -61.53 50.59 -11.56
C LYS A 305 -60.76 49.57 -12.42
N LEU A 306 -59.83 50.02 -13.26
CA LEU A 306 -58.88 49.13 -13.97
C LEU A 306 -57.91 48.46 -12.99
N HIS A 307 -57.35 49.24 -12.05
CA HIS A 307 -56.50 48.70 -10.99
C HIS A 307 -57.22 47.69 -10.08
N LEU A 308 -58.49 47.92 -9.74
CA LEU A 308 -59.32 46.96 -9.01
C LEU A 308 -59.52 45.65 -9.79
N LYS A 309 -59.71 45.73 -11.10
CA LYS A 309 -59.87 44.54 -11.97
C LYS A 309 -58.57 43.75 -12.11
N ASP A 310 -57.41 44.42 -12.11
CA ASP A 310 -56.10 43.77 -12.05
C ASP A 310 -55.82 43.16 -10.67
N ILE A 311 -56.28 43.79 -9.59
CA ILE A 311 -56.21 43.24 -8.23
C ILE A 311 -57.08 41.97 -8.11
N ASP A 312 -58.29 41.97 -8.68
CA ASP A 312 -59.14 40.78 -8.72
C ASP A 312 -58.48 39.64 -9.53
N ARG A 313 -57.87 39.96 -10.68
CA ARG A 313 -57.10 38.98 -11.48
C ARG A 313 -55.91 38.42 -10.70
N ILE A 314 -55.15 39.26 -10.01
CA ILE A 314 -54.02 38.85 -9.16
C ILE A 314 -54.52 38.01 -7.97
N SER A 315 -55.67 38.35 -7.39
CA SER A 315 -56.28 37.60 -6.30
C SER A 315 -56.70 36.20 -6.74
N ASP A 316 -57.28 36.05 -7.93
CA ASP A 316 -57.63 34.75 -8.52
C ASP A 316 -56.35 33.92 -8.82
N GLU A 317 -55.31 34.56 -9.34
CA GLU A 317 -54.02 33.93 -9.64
C GLU A 317 -53.31 33.46 -8.36
N HIS A 318 -53.30 34.28 -7.30
CA HIS A 318 -52.78 33.92 -5.98
C HIS A 318 -53.62 32.83 -5.29
N THR A 319 -54.94 32.83 -5.47
CA THR A 319 -55.81 31.78 -4.93
C THR A 319 -55.52 30.43 -5.59
N GLY A 320 -55.33 30.39 -6.92
CA GLY A 320 -54.91 29.18 -7.62
C GLY A 320 -53.51 28.68 -7.23
N GLN A 321 -52.56 29.61 -7.00
CA GLN A 321 -51.23 29.25 -6.49
C GLN A 321 -51.30 28.70 -5.06
N LEU A 322 -52.16 29.26 -4.21
CA LEU A 322 -52.36 28.81 -2.83
C LEU A 322 -52.99 27.40 -2.78
N GLU A 323 -53.94 27.11 -3.66
CA GLU A 323 -54.53 25.76 -3.79
C GLU A 323 -53.51 24.73 -4.31
N SER A 324 -52.67 25.11 -5.28
CA SER A 324 -51.58 24.25 -5.76
C SER A 324 -50.55 23.96 -4.66
N LEU A 325 -50.14 24.98 -3.91
CA LEU A 325 -49.22 24.84 -2.77
C LEU A 325 -49.84 24.01 -1.65
N SER A 326 -51.14 24.16 -1.39
CA SER A 326 -51.86 23.34 -0.40
C SER A 326 -51.84 21.86 -0.78
N ARG A 327 -51.99 21.54 -2.06
CA ARG A 327 -51.91 20.16 -2.58
C ARG A 327 -50.50 19.58 -2.44
N GLU A 328 -49.46 20.33 -2.80
CA GLU A 328 -48.07 19.92 -2.59
C GLU A 328 -47.75 19.71 -1.11
N ASN A 329 -48.26 20.56 -0.22
CA ASN A 329 -48.03 20.42 1.22
C ASN A 329 -48.68 19.14 1.77
N SER A 330 -49.83 18.73 1.24
CA SER A 330 -50.47 17.44 1.57
C SER A 330 -49.62 16.26 1.11
N GLU A 331 -49.07 16.29 -0.11
CA GLU A 331 -48.18 15.24 -0.62
C GLU A 331 -46.87 15.15 0.17
N ILE A 332 -46.33 16.29 0.63
CA ILE A 332 -45.17 16.33 1.53
C ILE A 332 -45.51 15.70 2.89
N ALA A 333 -46.68 16.00 3.45
CA ALA A 333 -47.13 15.41 4.72
C ALA A 333 -47.23 13.86 4.65
N ASP A 334 -47.75 13.33 3.55
CA ASP A 334 -47.83 11.89 3.31
C ASP A 334 -46.43 11.25 3.21
N ARG A 335 -45.49 11.90 2.50
CA ARG A 335 -44.09 11.45 2.40
C ARG A 335 -43.36 11.51 3.74
N VAL A 336 -43.63 12.52 4.56
CA VAL A 336 -43.05 12.64 5.92
C VAL A 336 -43.53 11.50 6.82
N SER A 337 -44.83 11.17 6.79
CA SER A 337 -45.37 10.01 7.52
C SER A 337 -44.77 8.67 7.08
N ALA A 338 -44.55 8.49 5.77
CA ALA A 338 -43.89 7.29 5.25
C ALA A 338 -42.41 7.17 5.70
N ASN A 339 -41.70 8.30 5.74
CA ASN A 339 -40.34 8.36 6.25
C ASN A 339 -40.27 8.09 7.76
N GLU A 340 -41.20 8.60 8.54
CA GLU A 340 -41.29 8.35 9.98
C GLU A 340 -41.42 6.83 10.29
N ASN A 341 -42.27 6.13 9.53
CA ASN A 341 -42.39 4.66 9.63
C ASN A 341 -41.09 3.94 9.24
N SER A 342 -40.38 4.42 8.22
CA SER A 342 -39.11 3.83 7.78
C SER A 342 -38.00 4.00 8.83
N ILE A 343 -37.93 5.18 9.47
CA ILE A 343 -37.00 5.46 10.57
C ILE A 343 -37.29 4.55 11.76
N LYS A 344 -38.56 4.33 12.08
CA LYS A 344 -38.96 3.41 13.16
C LYS A 344 -38.47 1.98 12.92
N ASN A 345 -38.61 1.47 11.70
CA ASN A 345 -38.14 0.14 11.30
C ASN A 345 -36.60 0.01 11.34
N LEU A 346 -35.87 1.06 10.94
CA LEU A 346 -34.41 1.11 11.06
C LEU A 346 -33.97 1.09 12.51
N ASN A 347 -34.66 1.82 13.39
CA ASN A 347 -34.33 1.89 14.80
C ASN A 347 -34.54 0.54 15.50
N GLU A 348 -35.59 -0.21 15.14
CA GLU A 348 -35.79 -1.59 15.61
C GLU A 348 -34.67 -2.54 15.13
N SER A 349 -34.19 -2.34 13.90
CA SER A 349 -33.09 -3.15 13.34
C SER A 349 -31.75 -2.86 14.04
N ILE A 350 -31.47 -1.59 14.34
CA ILE A 350 -30.29 -1.19 15.13
C ILE A 350 -30.34 -1.78 16.53
N ASN A 351 -31.50 -1.78 17.19
CA ASN A 351 -31.65 -2.37 18.52
C ASN A 351 -31.43 -3.90 18.50
N LYS A 352 -31.81 -4.59 17.43
CA LYS A 352 -31.48 -6.02 17.25
C LYS A 352 -29.98 -6.26 17.07
N ILE A 353 -29.28 -5.38 16.35
CA ILE A 353 -27.82 -5.48 16.15
C ILE A 353 -27.07 -5.20 17.45
N ASN A 354 -27.47 -4.18 18.20
CA ASN A 354 -26.88 -3.84 19.49
C ASN A 354 -27.16 -4.88 20.59
N GLY A 355 -28.18 -5.72 20.43
CA GLY A 355 -28.48 -6.84 21.33
C GLY A 355 -27.63 -8.11 21.08
N MET A 356 -26.80 -8.16 20.04
CA MET A 356 -25.94 -9.33 19.78
C MET A 356 -24.71 -9.31 20.69
N ALA A 357 -24.64 -10.29 21.60
CA ALA A 357 -23.68 -10.39 22.71
C ALA A 357 -22.19 -10.45 22.31
N HIS A 358 -21.87 -10.76 21.05
CA HIS A 358 -20.51 -11.02 20.57
C HIS A 358 -19.91 -9.89 19.71
N LEU A 359 -20.54 -8.71 19.65
CA LEU A 359 -20.00 -7.59 18.85
C LEU A 359 -18.60 -7.16 19.33
N LYS A 360 -18.36 -7.23 20.65
CA LYS A 360 -17.07 -6.90 21.28
C LYS A 360 -15.97 -7.93 20.98
N ASP A 361 -16.37 -9.16 20.61
CA ASP A 361 -15.43 -10.21 20.24
C ASP A 361 -14.85 -9.95 18.85
N VAL A 362 -15.60 -9.28 17.96
CA VAL A 362 -15.11 -8.88 16.62
C VAL A 362 -13.98 -7.86 16.75
N ASP A 363 -14.14 -6.86 17.61
CA ASP A 363 -13.09 -5.87 17.89
C ASP A 363 -11.86 -6.54 18.53
N SER A 364 -12.06 -7.45 19.50
CA SER A 364 -10.97 -8.22 20.11
C SER A 364 -10.24 -9.12 19.10
N THR A 365 -10.94 -9.66 18.10
CA THR A 365 -10.33 -10.50 17.06
C THR A 365 -9.52 -9.65 16.08
N TRP A 366 -9.98 -8.42 15.80
CA TRP A 366 -9.28 -7.46 14.94
C TRP A 366 -7.97 -6.97 15.58
N ASP A 367 -7.97 -6.69 16.89
CA ASP A 367 -6.75 -6.30 17.61
C ASP A 367 -5.71 -7.43 17.62
N ASN A 368 -6.13 -8.68 17.84
CA ASN A 368 -5.23 -9.84 17.75
C ASN A 368 -4.66 -10.05 16.33
N VAL A 369 -5.48 -9.85 15.28
CA VAL A 369 -5.02 -9.96 13.89
C VAL A 369 -4.01 -8.86 13.54
N LYS A 370 -4.20 -7.66 14.07
CA LYS A 370 -3.26 -6.55 13.90
C LYS A 370 -1.91 -6.84 14.57
N GLU A 371 -1.93 -7.33 15.81
CA GLU A 371 -0.70 -7.68 16.54
C GLU A 371 0.08 -8.82 15.87
N HIS A 372 -0.62 -9.86 15.39
CA HIS A 372 0.03 -10.94 14.63
C HIS A 372 0.58 -10.45 13.27
N SER A 373 -0.06 -9.48 12.62
CA SER A 373 0.45 -8.89 11.37
C SER A 373 1.76 -8.12 11.59
N GLU A 374 1.87 -7.37 12.68
CA GLU A 374 3.09 -6.64 13.04
C GLU A 374 4.25 -7.60 13.35
N GLN A 375 3.97 -8.71 14.05
CA GLN A 375 4.96 -9.77 14.30
C GLN A 375 5.42 -10.46 13.01
N LEU A 376 4.53 -10.67 12.03
CA LEU A 376 4.86 -11.30 10.75
C LEU A 376 5.78 -10.41 9.90
N THR A 377 5.55 -9.10 9.89
CA THR A 377 6.41 -8.14 9.18
C THR A 377 7.83 -8.05 9.79
N GLU A 378 7.96 -8.17 11.11
CA GLU A 378 9.27 -8.23 11.77
C GLU A 378 10.00 -9.54 11.43
N MET A 379 9.26 -10.64 11.34
CA MET A 379 9.80 -11.95 10.96
C MET A 379 10.27 -11.99 9.49
N GLU A 380 9.55 -11.32 8.57
CA GLU A 380 9.98 -11.15 7.17
C GLU A 380 11.30 -10.36 7.06
N LYS A 381 11.45 -9.29 7.84
CA LYS A 381 12.67 -8.48 7.88
C LYS A 381 13.87 -9.25 8.42
N GLN A 382 13.66 -10.10 9.43
CA GLN A 382 14.69 -11.01 9.93
C GLN A 382 15.06 -12.06 8.87
N ASN A 383 14.08 -12.56 8.11
CA ASN A 383 14.32 -13.53 7.05
C ASN A 383 15.12 -12.94 5.87
N GLU A 384 14.87 -11.69 5.49
CA GLU A 384 15.71 -10.95 4.52
C GLU A 384 17.15 -10.77 5.01
N THR A 385 17.32 -10.51 6.31
CA THR A 385 18.65 -10.38 6.94
C THR A 385 19.40 -11.72 6.95
N ILE A 386 18.70 -12.83 7.20
CA ILE A 386 19.27 -14.18 7.12
C ILE A 386 19.63 -14.51 5.66
N ALA A 387 18.73 -14.23 4.70
CA ALA A 387 18.96 -14.50 3.29
C ALA A 387 20.18 -13.75 2.74
N THR A 388 20.37 -12.48 3.11
CA THR A 388 21.56 -11.70 2.74
C THR A 388 22.84 -12.26 3.39
N SER A 389 22.78 -12.74 4.63
CA SER A 389 23.92 -13.41 5.27
C SER A 389 24.28 -14.75 4.61
N VAL A 390 23.28 -15.54 4.20
CA VAL A 390 23.47 -16.83 3.52
C VAL A 390 24.05 -16.63 2.12
N GLN A 391 23.59 -15.61 1.39
CA GLN A 391 24.16 -15.25 0.10
C GLN A 391 25.63 -14.80 0.22
N LYS A 392 25.94 -13.99 1.24
CA LYS A 392 27.33 -13.58 1.52
C LYS A 392 28.22 -14.77 1.88
N ASN A 393 27.73 -15.69 2.71
CA ASN A 393 28.47 -16.92 3.05
C ASN A 393 28.65 -17.84 1.84
N LYS A 394 27.69 -17.89 0.92
CA LYS A 394 27.80 -18.64 -0.34
C LYS A 394 28.92 -18.08 -1.22
N GLU A 395 29.00 -16.76 -1.37
CA GLU A 395 30.06 -16.09 -2.13
C GLU A 395 31.44 -16.33 -1.50
N ASP A 396 31.55 -16.28 -0.17
CA ASP A 396 32.79 -16.58 0.57
C ASP A 396 33.25 -18.05 0.37
N VAL A 397 32.32 -18.99 0.29
CA VAL A 397 32.61 -20.41 0.02
C VAL A 397 33.01 -20.62 -1.44
N GLU A 398 32.37 -19.94 -2.40
CA GLU A 398 32.78 -19.99 -3.81
C GLU A 398 34.20 -19.45 -4.02
N VAL A 399 34.56 -18.34 -3.36
CA VAL A 399 35.94 -17.80 -3.38
C VAL A 399 36.94 -18.83 -2.84
N LYS A 400 36.64 -19.48 -1.71
CA LYS A 400 37.51 -20.50 -1.12
C LYS A 400 37.63 -21.77 -1.97
N ILE A 401 36.57 -22.16 -2.68
CA ILE A 401 36.62 -23.28 -3.64
C ILE A 401 37.50 -22.94 -4.85
N VAL A 402 37.44 -21.71 -5.36
CA VAL A 402 38.32 -21.25 -6.45
C VAL A 402 39.78 -21.21 -6.01
N GLU A 403 40.07 -20.74 -4.80
CA GLU A 403 41.42 -20.77 -4.23
C GLU A 403 41.95 -22.20 -4.04
N ALA A 404 41.12 -23.11 -3.51
CA ALA A 404 41.48 -24.52 -3.36
C ALA A 404 41.72 -25.20 -4.71
N ASN A 405 40.89 -24.92 -5.72
CA ASN A 405 41.06 -25.45 -7.07
C ASN A 405 42.34 -24.94 -7.74
N ASN A 406 42.68 -23.66 -7.56
CA ASN A 406 43.96 -23.11 -8.04
C ASN A 406 45.17 -23.73 -7.33
N ALA A 407 45.07 -24.01 -6.02
CA ALA A 407 46.10 -24.71 -5.27
C ALA A 407 46.28 -26.17 -5.73
N ILE A 408 45.17 -26.88 -5.99
CA ILE A 408 45.17 -28.25 -6.53
C ILE A 408 45.75 -28.26 -7.96
N ALA A 409 45.41 -27.28 -8.80
CA ALA A 409 45.97 -27.16 -10.15
C ALA A 409 47.48 -26.91 -10.12
N SER A 410 47.95 -26.02 -9.23
CA SER A 410 49.38 -25.75 -8.98
C SER A 410 50.12 -27.01 -8.53
N LEU A 411 49.56 -27.76 -7.58
CA LEU A 411 50.11 -29.05 -7.12
C LEU A 411 50.13 -30.09 -8.24
N THR A 412 49.06 -30.19 -9.03
CA THR A 412 48.97 -31.11 -10.17
C THR A 412 50.03 -30.78 -11.23
N GLN A 413 50.29 -29.50 -11.48
CA GLN A 413 51.31 -29.06 -12.42
C GLN A 413 52.73 -29.33 -11.88
N LYS A 414 52.97 -29.14 -10.58
CA LYS A 414 54.23 -29.54 -9.93
C LYS A 414 54.47 -31.05 -9.99
N ILE A 415 53.43 -31.87 -9.81
CA ILE A 415 53.50 -33.32 -9.97
C ILE A 415 53.83 -33.70 -11.42
N LYS A 416 53.22 -33.05 -12.42
CA LYS A 416 53.56 -33.27 -13.83
C LYS A 416 55.01 -32.92 -14.15
N TYR A 417 55.54 -31.81 -13.64
CA TYR A 417 56.95 -31.46 -13.81
C TYR A 417 57.89 -32.47 -13.13
N ALA A 418 57.54 -32.95 -11.94
CA ALA A 418 58.30 -34.01 -11.26
C ALA A 418 58.31 -35.31 -12.07
N TYR A 419 57.17 -35.68 -12.68
CA TYR A 419 57.07 -36.85 -13.57
C TYR A 419 57.89 -36.68 -14.86
N LEU A 420 57.94 -35.46 -15.41
CA LEU A 420 58.73 -35.14 -16.60
C LEU A 420 60.24 -35.14 -16.31
N ILE A 421 60.64 -34.66 -15.13
CA ILE A 421 62.03 -34.71 -14.66
C ILE A 421 62.45 -36.17 -14.37
N ALA A 422 61.58 -36.97 -13.77
CA ALA A 422 61.84 -38.39 -13.52
C ALA A 422 61.91 -39.20 -14.83
N GLY A 423 61.01 -38.93 -15.79
CA GLY A 423 61.04 -39.53 -17.12
C GLY A 423 62.24 -39.09 -17.96
N GLY A 424 62.64 -37.81 -17.86
CA GLY A 424 63.83 -37.26 -18.49
C GLY A 424 65.13 -37.85 -17.93
N ALA A 425 65.20 -38.06 -16.60
CA ALA A 425 66.33 -38.72 -15.95
C ALA A 425 66.44 -40.21 -16.35
N ALA A 426 65.31 -40.91 -16.50
CA ALA A 426 65.29 -42.28 -16.99
C ALA A 426 65.72 -42.37 -18.47
N GLY A 427 65.28 -41.42 -19.31
CA GLY A 427 65.71 -41.35 -20.72
C GLY A 427 67.18 -41.02 -20.91
N LEU A 428 67.72 -40.08 -20.12
CA LEU A 428 69.15 -39.75 -20.09
C LEU A 428 70.01 -40.94 -19.66
N ALA A 429 69.59 -41.67 -18.62
CA ALA A 429 70.29 -42.88 -18.18
C ALA A 429 70.30 -44.00 -19.24
N ILE A 430 69.24 -44.12 -20.05
CA ILE A 430 69.18 -45.09 -21.16
C ILE A 430 70.09 -44.65 -22.32
N ILE A 431 70.15 -43.36 -22.64
CA ILE A 431 71.06 -42.82 -23.68
C ILE A 431 72.52 -42.95 -23.24
N GLU A 432 72.81 -42.72 -21.95
CA GLU A 432 74.14 -42.87 -21.37
C GLU A 432 74.58 -44.34 -21.32
N LEU A 433 73.65 -45.27 -21.10
CA LEU A 433 73.91 -46.72 -21.22
C LEU A 433 74.20 -47.15 -22.67
N ILE A 434 73.53 -46.55 -23.66
CA ILE A 434 73.75 -46.83 -25.09
C ILE A 434 75.08 -46.24 -25.58
N LEU A 435 75.50 -45.08 -25.07
CA LEU A 435 76.79 -44.47 -25.40
C LEU A 435 77.99 -45.16 -24.75
N LEU A 436 77.80 -45.88 -23.64
CA LEU A 436 78.83 -46.73 -23.00
C LEU A 436 78.95 -48.13 -23.64
N LEU A 437 78.07 -48.47 -24.57
CA LEU A 437 78.02 -49.74 -25.30
C LEU A 437 78.50 -49.64 -26.77
N MET A 438 78.99 -48.46 -27.18
CA MET A 438 79.90 -48.26 -28.32
C MET A 438 81.29 -47.94 -27.79
#